data_AF-A0A2E9EWG5-F1
#
_entry.id   AF-A0A2E9EWG5-F1
#
_cell.length_a   1.000
_cell.length_b   1.000
_cell.length_c   1.000
_cell.angle_alpha   90.00
_cell.angle_beta   90.00
_cell.angle_gamma   90.00
#
_symmetry.space_group_name_H-M   'P 1'
#
loop_
_entity.id
_entity.type
_entity.pdbx_description
1 polymer ?
#
loop_
_entity_poly.entity_id
_entity_poly.type
_entity_poly.pdbx_seq_one_letter_code
_entity_poly.pdbx_strand_id
1 'polypeptide(L)' 'MPHLISHEEVQEKMKKIPEWEFNETSISKIFEFDEYLSAIEFVNSVAEIA' A
#
# COMPACT_ATOMS: atom_id res chain seq x y z
N MET A 1 4.54 -9.74 17.59
CA MET A 1 4.40 -10.68 16.46
C MET A 1 3.25 -10.20 15.60
N PRO A 2 3.39 -10.20 14.26
CA PRO A 2 2.27 -9.91 13.37
C PRO A 2 1.22 -11.03 13.45
N HIS A 3 -0.06 -10.67 13.33
CA HIS A 3 -1.18 -11.59 13.18
C HIS A 3 -1.87 -11.33 11.85
N LEU A 4 -2.29 -12.39 11.17
CA LEU A 4 -3.15 -12.25 10.00
C LEU A 4 -4.51 -11.72 10.45
N ILE A 5 -4.98 -10.67 9.79
CA ILE A 5 -6.32 -10.12 10.00
C ILE A 5 -7.35 -10.93 9.20
N SER A 6 -8.59 -10.95 9.68
CA SER A 6 -9.67 -11.69 9.01
C SER A 6 -10.09 -11.00 7.70
N HIS A 7 -10.79 -11.73 6.83
CA HIS A 7 -11.31 -11.16 5.59
C HIS A 7 -12.28 -9.99 5.85
N GLU A 8 -13.12 -10.07 6.89
CA GLU A 8 -14.03 -8.99 7.29
C GLU A 8 -13.25 -7.75 7.74
N GLU A 9 -12.19 -7.94 8.52
CA GLU A 9 -11.31 -6.85 8.97
C GLU A 9 -10.57 -6.19 7.80
N VAL A 10 -10.11 -6.99 6.83
CA VAL A 10 -9.53 -6.47 5.58
C VAL A 10 -10.55 -5.58 4.88
N GLN A 11 -11.77 -6.07 4.62
CA GLN A 11 -12.79 -5.30 3.91
C GLN A 11 -13.12 -3.96 4.60
N GLU A 12 -13.25 -3.93 5.93
CA GLU A 12 -13.47 -2.69 6.67
C GLU A 12 -12.28 -1.73 6.60
N LYS A 13 -11.05 -2.23 6.66
CA LYS A 13 -9.84 -1.42 6.56
C LYS A 13 -9.64 -0.86 5.14
N MET A 14 -9.94 -1.65 4.10
CA MET A 14 -9.82 -1.23 2.70
C MET A 14 -10.69 -0.02 2.37
N LYS A 15 -11.85 0.16 3.05
CA LYS A 15 -12.69 1.36 2.92
C LYS A 15 -11.94 2.66 3.26
N LYS A 16 -10.89 2.61 4.08
CA LYS A 16 -10.08 3.79 4.45
C LYS A 16 -8.99 4.11 3.44
N ILE A 17 -8.68 3.18 2.53
CA ILE A 17 -7.62 3.29 1.54
C ILE A 17 -8.15 2.90 0.15
N PRO A 18 -9.13 3.63 -0.40
CA PRO A 18 -9.88 3.23 -1.59
C PRO A 18 -9.03 3.09 -2.87
N GLU A 19 -7.83 3.67 -2.89
CA GLU A 19 -6.89 3.56 -4.03
C GLU A 19 -5.97 2.33 -3.95
N TRP A 20 -6.10 1.54 -2.90
CA TRP A 20 -5.39 0.27 -2.76
C TRP A 20 -6.33 -0.85 -3.18
N GLU A 21 -5.79 -1.82 -3.91
CA GLU A 21 -6.49 -3.01 -4.35
C GLU A 21 -6.10 -4.18 -3.45
N PHE A 22 -7.05 -5.08 -3.17
CA PHE A 22 -6.81 -6.29 -2.39
C PHE A 22 -6.89 -7.53 -3.30
N ASN A 23 -5.78 -8.26 -3.37
CA ASN A 23 -5.60 -9.48 -4.16
C ASN A 23 -5.34 -10.66 -3.22
N GLU A 24 -6.42 -11.32 -2.79
CA GLU A 24 -6.50 -12.51 -1.92
C GLU A 24 -5.73 -12.46 -0.59
N THR A 25 -4.42 -12.27 -0.63
CA THR A 25 -3.49 -12.24 0.51
C THR A 25 -2.61 -10.99 0.55
N SER A 26 -2.73 -10.09 -0.44
CA SER A 26 -1.87 -8.91 -0.57
C SER A 26 -2.66 -7.67 -0.95
N ILE A 27 -2.10 -6.48 -0.64
CA ILE A 27 -2.62 -5.21 -1.16
C ILE A 27 -1.59 -4.57 -2.10
N SER A 28 -2.06 -3.87 -3.12
CA SER A 28 -1.23 -3.16 -4.08
C SER A 28 -1.82 -1.81 -4.43
N LYS A 29 -0.96 -0.84 -4.72
CA LYS A 29 -1.33 0.45 -5.30
C LYS A 29 -0.30 0.84 -6.35
N ILE A 30 -0.76 1.35 -7.49
CA ILE A 30 0.09 1.91 -8.53
C ILE A 30 0.28 3.40 -8.22
N PHE A 31 1.53 3.85 -8.26
CA PHE A 31 1.89 5.25 -8.16
C PHE A 31 2.52 5.68 -9.47
N GLU A 32 1.99 6.74 -10.07
CA GLU A 32 2.49 7.33 -11.30
C GLU A 32 3.15 8.67 -11.00
N PHE A 33 4.26 8.95 -11.67
CA PHE A 33 5.06 10.15 -11.48
C PHE A 33 5.43 10.73 -12.84
N ASP A 34 5.37 12.06 -12.95
CA ASP A 34 5.74 12.77 -14.16
C ASP A 34 7.25 12.70 -14.44
N GLU A 35 8.06 12.59 -13.37
CA GLU A 35 9.51 12.57 -13.44
C GLU A 35 10.10 11.38 -12.68
N TYR A 36 11.20 10.84 -13.22
CA TYR A 36 11.93 9.73 -12.62
C TYR A 36 12.46 10.07 -11.21
N LEU A 37 12.98 11.29 -11.01
CA LEU A 37 13.53 11.70 -9.71
C LEU A 37 12.44 11.71 -8.63
N SER A 38 11.23 12.17 -8.95
CA SER A 38 10.09 12.13 -8.02
C SER A 38 9.74 10.71 -7.58
N ALA A 39 9.83 9.73 -8.49
CA ALA A 39 9.61 8.32 -8.15
C ALA A 39 10.70 7.78 -7.21
N ILE A 40 11.97 8.17 -7.42
CA ILE A 40 13.09 7.76 -6.56
C ILE A 40 12.97 8.38 -5.17
N GLU A 41 12.63 9.66 -5.07
CA GLU A 41 12.39 10.33 -3.78
C GLU A 41 11.24 9.66 -3.00
N PHE A 42 10.17 9.26 -3.69
CA PHE A 42 9.09 8.49 -3.09
C PHE A 42 9.57 7.14 -2.54
N VAL A 43 10.32 6.35 -3.33
CA VAL A 43 10.86 5.06 -2.89
C VAL A 43 11.78 5.22 -1.67
N ASN A 44 12.65 6.23 -1.67
CA ASN A 44 13.54 6.51 -0.54
C ASN A 44 12.74 6.86 0.73
N SER A 45 11.71 7.69 0.60
CA SER A 45 10.84 8.07 1.73
C SER A 45 10.11 6.86 2.32
N VAL A 46 9.67 5.91 1.49
CA VAL A 46 9.08 4.65 1.95
C VAL A 46 10.12 3.78 2.67
N ALA A 47 11.35 3.70 2.14
CA ALA A 47 12.42 2.91 2.72
C ALA A 47 12.86 3.41 4.11
N GLU A 48 12.74 4.70 4.39
CA GLU A 48 13.03 5.26 5.73
C GLU A 48 12.04 4.83 6.81
N ILE A 49 10.82 4.42 6.42
CA ILE A 49 9.73 4.02 7.33
C ILE A 49 9.68 2.49 7.53
N ALA A 50 10.26 1.73 6.59
CA ALA A 50 10.25 0.27 6.56
C ALA A 50 11.25 -0.36 7.55
#